data_AF-A0A843M0Y0-F1
#
_entry.id   AF-A0A843M0Y0-F1
#
_cell.length_a   1.000
_cell.length_b   1.000
_cell.length_c   1.000
_cell.angle_alpha   90.00
_cell.angle_beta   90.00
_cell.angle_gamma   90.00
#
_symmetry.space_group_name_H-M   'P 1'
#
loop_
_entity.id
_entity.type
_entity.pdbx_description
1 polymer ?
#
loop_
_entity_poly.entity_id
_entity_poly.type
_entity_poly.pdbx_seq_one_letter_code
_entity_poly.pdbx_strand_id
1 'polypeptide(L)'
;MMLIAQNHLQLILEVGAMLFVTLVFCLNLIPLSLSVVTFLSLFLAGGFTLLFGADILLLIISSSQNEFTHPFGPIALMAIVSAFASLKVMKSSGVDVRPLRKVVLLFLAGITIFGGLMHRSFLILWILGLFIGYIIISKSFREKSVFTLKRILMFFGAALAGFFGLEIVARITGMTIFSPLLRLGRIEQYSSSSIKMVLNNIQLIGHNGAASFWGTEGTAFAEGYITLPMQLIIFFGLPFPLFCGVLVNQKDTIDYMLPGIFGYGFDFGYLGLVGLIVFVLGTIIIGLKILTMYREKRENNNKKYLGREVLLTGALTAFIAQALIGMFIFNRSINGLALLSFIFLGALILANVVTLKSRTNKNI
;
A
#
# COMPACT_ATOMS: atom_id res chain seq x y z
N MET A 1 -5.84 -13.19 -31.76
CA MET A 1 -6.81 -12.76 -30.72
C MET A 1 -6.24 -11.54 -30.04
N MET A 2 -7.01 -10.45 -29.97
CA MET A 2 -6.63 -9.21 -29.32
C MET A 2 -6.42 -9.47 -27.82
N LEU A 3 -5.42 -8.83 -27.21
CA LEU A 3 -5.11 -8.82 -25.78
C LEU A 3 -6.28 -8.17 -24.99
N ILE A 4 -7.44 -8.82 -24.97
CA ILE A 4 -8.55 -8.48 -24.10
C ILE A 4 -8.49 -9.50 -22.98
N ALA A 5 -8.20 -9.04 -21.76
CA ALA A 5 -8.27 -9.89 -20.58
C ALA A 5 -9.64 -10.60 -20.52
N GLN A 6 -9.66 -11.89 -20.21
CA GLN A 6 -10.88 -12.71 -20.21
C GLN A 6 -11.51 -12.86 -18.82
N ASN A 7 -10.75 -12.54 -17.77
CA ASN A 7 -11.22 -12.54 -16.39
C ASN A 7 -10.40 -11.54 -15.54
N HIS A 8 -10.83 -11.35 -14.29
CA HIS A 8 -10.20 -10.43 -13.34
C HIS A 8 -8.73 -10.76 -13.06
N LEU A 9 -8.37 -12.05 -12.95
CA LEU A 9 -6.98 -12.46 -12.72
C LEU A 9 -6.08 -12.07 -13.89
N GLN A 10 -6.51 -12.34 -15.13
CA GLN A 10 -5.75 -11.99 -16.32
C GLN A 10 -5.55 -10.48 -16.41
N LEU A 11 -6.58 -9.68 -16.12
CA LEU A 11 -6.46 -8.21 -16.11
C LEU A 11 -5.43 -7.74 -15.07
N ILE A 12 -5.46 -8.31 -13.86
CA ILE A 12 -4.49 -8.01 -12.79
C ILE A 12 -3.07 -8.31 -13.26
N LEU A 13 -2.85 -9.46 -13.90
CA LEU A 13 -1.54 -9.86 -14.40
C LEU A 13 -1.06 -8.97 -15.55
N GLU A 14 -1.93 -8.63 -16.50
CA GLU A 14 -1.60 -7.76 -17.65
C GLU A 14 -1.24 -6.35 -17.18
N VAL A 15 -2.05 -5.75 -16.30
CA VAL A 15 -1.75 -4.44 -15.70
C VAL A 15 -0.46 -4.48 -14.89
N GLY A 16 -0.22 -5.56 -14.14
CA GLY A 16 1.03 -5.76 -13.42
C GLY A 16 2.25 -5.83 -14.33
N ALA A 17 2.16 -6.57 -15.45
CA ALA A 17 3.23 -6.67 -16.43
C ALA A 17 3.50 -5.30 -17.10
N MET A 18 2.45 -4.58 -17.50
CA MET A 18 2.58 -3.24 -18.09
C MET A 18 3.24 -2.24 -17.13
N LEU A 19 2.82 -2.23 -15.85
CA LEU A 19 3.42 -1.38 -14.82
C LEU A 19 4.88 -1.75 -14.58
N PHE A 20 5.20 -3.04 -14.50
CA PHE A 20 6.58 -3.50 -14.34
C PHE A 20 7.48 -3.04 -15.48
N VAL A 21 7.08 -3.27 -16.74
CA VAL A 21 7.84 -2.83 -17.92
C VAL A 21 8.02 -1.31 -17.92
N THR A 22 6.94 -0.56 -17.67
CA THR A 22 6.97 0.91 -17.60
C THR A 22 7.96 1.39 -16.55
N LEU A 23 7.91 0.83 -15.34
CA LEU A 23 8.79 1.22 -14.24
C LEU A 23 10.24 0.83 -14.50
N VAL A 24 10.51 -0.30 -15.15
CA VAL A 24 11.87 -0.65 -15.62
C VAL A 24 12.40 0.44 -16.54
N PHE A 25 11.61 0.91 -17.51
CA PHE A 25 12.02 2.01 -18.39
C PHE A 25 12.21 3.32 -17.60
N CYS A 26 11.25 3.71 -16.77
CA CYS A 26 11.34 4.95 -15.98
C CYS A 26 12.59 4.97 -15.09
N LEU A 27 12.87 3.89 -14.35
CA LEU A 27 14.02 3.81 -13.46
C LEU A 27 15.36 3.86 -14.21
N ASN A 28 15.42 3.35 -15.44
CA ASN A 28 16.65 3.29 -16.23
C ASN A 28 16.88 4.52 -17.13
N LEU A 29 15.82 5.17 -17.62
CA LEU A 29 15.92 6.35 -18.48
C LEU A 29 16.04 7.64 -17.67
N ILE A 30 15.36 7.73 -16.53
CA ILE A 30 15.35 8.95 -15.71
C ILE A 30 16.53 8.90 -14.72
N PRO A 31 17.41 9.91 -14.69
CA PRO A 31 18.47 9.99 -13.71
C PRO A 31 17.89 10.28 -12.31
N LEU A 32 17.67 9.23 -11.53
CA LEU A 32 17.16 9.32 -10.15
C LEU A 32 18.25 9.77 -9.18
N SER A 33 18.59 11.04 -9.25
CA SER A 33 19.46 11.70 -8.27
C SER A 33 18.75 11.85 -6.92
N LEU A 34 19.53 12.05 -5.86
CA LEU A 34 18.98 12.30 -4.52
C LEU A 34 18.05 13.51 -4.49
N SER A 35 18.40 14.58 -5.20
CA SER A 35 17.60 15.81 -5.27
C SER A 35 16.25 15.59 -5.95
N VAL A 36 16.23 14.87 -7.08
CA VAL A 36 14.99 14.55 -7.81
C VAL A 36 14.04 13.73 -6.93
N VAL A 37 14.56 12.67 -6.29
CA VAL A 37 13.75 11.81 -5.42
C VAL A 37 13.26 12.57 -4.19
N THR A 38 14.09 13.44 -3.61
CA THR A 38 13.68 14.27 -2.46
C THR A 38 12.59 15.26 -2.83
N PHE A 39 12.76 15.97 -3.95
CA PHE A 39 11.75 16.88 -4.46
C PHE A 39 10.43 16.16 -4.72
N LEU A 40 10.46 15.03 -5.44
CA LEU A 40 9.28 14.23 -5.73
C LEU A 40 8.59 13.75 -4.44
N SER A 41 9.38 13.28 -3.46
CA SER A 41 8.85 12.83 -2.17
C SER A 41 8.16 13.95 -1.40
N LEU A 42 8.74 15.15 -1.40
CA LEU A 42 8.15 16.31 -0.74
C LEU A 42 6.90 16.81 -1.48
N PHE A 43 6.95 16.84 -2.81
CA PHE A 43 5.81 17.20 -3.65
C PHE A 43 4.63 16.26 -3.42
N LEU A 44 4.88 14.94 -3.44
CA LEU A 44 3.86 13.94 -3.16
C LEU A 44 3.33 14.05 -1.71
N ALA A 45 4.21 14.22 -0.72
CA ALA A 45 3.79 14.37 0.67
C ALA A 45 2.92 15.63 0.88
N GLY A 46 3.30 16.76 0.28
CA GLY A 46 2.51 17.98 0.30
C GLY A 46 1.16 17.80 -0.42
N GLY A 47 1.18 17.21 -1.62
CA GLY A 47 -0.02 16.90 -2.39
C GLY A 47 -1.00 16.01 -1.62
N PHE A 48 -0.53 14.91 -1.01
CA PHE A 48 -1.38 14.06 -0.18
C PHE A 48 -1.87 14.75 1.09
N THR A 49 -1.07 15.62 1.70
CA THR A 49 -1.54 16.44 2.84
C THR A 49 -2.74 17.28 2.43
N LEU A 50 -2.66 17.95 1.28
CA LEU A 50 -3.75 18.78 0.75
C LEU A 50 -4.95 17.93 0.33
N LEU A 51 -4.74 16.80 -0.34
CA LEU A 51 -5.82 15.90 -0.75
C LEU A 51 -6.59 15.34 0.45
N PHE A 52 -5.89 14.85 1.48
CA PHE A 52 -6.53 14.41 2.71
C PHE A 52 -7.26 15.55 3.44
N GLY A 53 -6.71 16.76 3.41
CA GLY A 53 -7.37 17.95 3.96
C GLY A 53 -8.64 18.33 3.18
N ALA A 54 -8.61 18.24 1.85
CA ALA A 54 -9.76 18.49 0.98
C ALA A 54 -10.89 17.49 1.25
N ASP A 55 -10.56 16.20 1.43
CA ASP A 55 -11.55 15.17 1.80
C ASP A 55 -12.25 15.51 3.12
N ILE A 56 -11.53 16.03 4.13
CA ILE A 56 -12.16 16.47 5.39
C ILE A 56 -13.13 17.63 5.14
N LEU A 57 -12.67 18.63 4.41
CA LEU A 57 -13.51 19.81 4.12
C LEU A 57 -14.78 19.39 3.39
N LEU A 58 -14.66 18.49 2.42
CA LEU A 58 -15.82 17.94 1.70
C LEU A 58 -16.74 17.14 2.61
N LEU A 59 -16.20 16.34 3.54
CA LEU A 59 -17.00 15.60 4.52
C LEU A 59 -17.83 16.56 5.40
N ILE A 60 -17.23 17.68 5.82
CA ILE A 60 -17.90 18.70 6.66
C ILE A 60 -18.94 19.49 5.85
N ILE A 61 -18.63 19.87 4.61
CA ILE A 61 -19.48 20.77 3.80
C ILE A 61 -20.65 20.03 3.16
N SER A 62 -20.42 18.83 2.63
CA SER A 62 -21.39 18.18 1.71
C SER A 62 -22.18 17.04 2.32
N SER A 63 -21.85 16.60 3.55
CA SER A 63 -22.37 15.34 4.13
C SER A 63 -22.25 14.11 3.20
N SER A 64 -21.43 14.21 2.14
CA SER A 64 -21.23 13.18 1.13
C SER A 64 -20.13 12.23 1.58
N GLN A 65 -20.37 10.92 1.43
CA GLN A 65 -19.45 9.85 1.83
C GLN A 65 -18.41 9.50 0.76
N ASN A 66 -18.09 10.41 -0.16
CA ASN A 66 -17.10 10.12 -1.20
C ASN A 66 -15.68 10.10 -0.60
N GLU A 67 -15.21 8.91 -0.24
CA GLU A 67 -13.85 8.64 0.24
C GLU A 67 -12.86 8.57 -0.95
N PHE A 68 -12.40 9.71 -1.47
CA PHE A 68 -11.51 9.73 -2.65
C PHE A 68 -10.10 9.23 -2.34
N THR A 69 -9.61 9.42 -1.11
CA THR A 69 -8.18 9.24 -0.80
C THR A 69 -7.80 7.94 -0.08
N HIS A 70 -8.76 7.04 0.17
CA HIS A 70 -8.54 5.75 0.86
C HIS A 70 -7.41 4.88 0.25
N PRO A 71 -7.27 4.74 -1.09
CA PRO A 71 -6.25 3.88 -1.68
C PRO A 71 -4.84 4.48 -1.66
N PHE A 72 -4.69 5.78 -1.36
CA PHE A 72 -3.40 6.47 -1.50
C PHE A 72 -2.52 6.43 -0.26
N GLY A 73 -3.00 5.88 0.85
CA GLY A 73 -2.23 5.80 2.09
C GLY A 73 -0.84 5.16 1.96
N PRO A 74 -0.69 4.02 1.26
CA PRO A 74 0.62 3.43 0.96
C PRO A 74 1.54 4.36 0.16
N ILE A 75 1.01 5.11 -0.81
CA ILE A 75 1.82 6.04 -1.63
C ILE A 75 2.26 7.25 -0.79
N ALA A 76 1.37 7.78 0.06
CA ALA A 76 1.73 8.83 1.01
C ALA A 76 2.83 8.35 1.98
N LEU A 77 2.76 7.09 2.42
CA LEU A 77 3.77 6.47 3.28
C LEU A 77 5.11 6.33 2.56
N MET A 78 5.10 5.88 1.30
CA MET A 78 6.29 5.84 0.44
C MET A 78 6.95 7.22 0.35
N ALA A 79 6.16 8.27 0.11
CA ALA A 79 6.64 9.64 -0.01
C ALA A 79 7.29 10.13 1.30
N ILE A 80 6.61 9.98 2.43
CA ILE A 80 7.13 10.42 3.74
C ILE A 80 8.38 9.65 4.15
N VAL A 81 8.39 8.32 3.99
CA VAL A 81 9.55 7.50 4.37
C VAL A 81 10.74 7.76 3.45
N SER A 82 10.51 7.96 2.15
CA SER A 82 11.55 8.41 1.21
C SER A 82 12.11 9.78 1.61
N ALA A 83 11.26 10.74 2.01
CA ALA A 83 11.72 12.04 2.49
C ALA A 83 12.56 11.91 3.78
N PHE A 84 12.18 11.04 4.73
CA PHE A 84 13.02 10.79 5.92
C PHE A 84 14.35 10.12 5.58
N ALA A 85 14.35 9.15 4.68
CA ALA A 85 15.56 8.49 4.21
C ALA A 85 16.50 9.49 3.49
N SER A 86 15.96 10.42 2.69
CA SER A 86 16.76 11.42 2.00
C SER A 86 17.43 12.39 2.98
N LEU A 87 16.73 12.83 4.03
CA LEU A 87 17.31 13.67 5.09
C LEU A 87 18.51 12.98 5.75
N LYS A 88 18.46 11.66 5.94
CA LYS A 88 19.59 10.90 6.50
C LYS A 88 20.79 10.87 5.55
N VAL A 89 20.56 10.63 4.26
CA VAL A 89 21.64 10.70 3.24
C VAL A 89 22.26 12.10 3.19
N MET A 90 21.43 13.15 3.13
CA MET A 90 21.89 14.55 3.08
C MET A 90 22.71 14.93 4.31
N LYS A 91 22.25 14.55 5.51
CA LYS A 91 22.98 14.79 6.76
C LYS A 91 24.34 14.08 6.74
N SER A 92 24.41 12.84 6.25
CA SER A 92 25.69 12.11 6.14
C SER A 92 26.64 12.73 5.12
N SER A 93 26.12 13.53 4.18
CA SER A 93 26.89 14.27 3.17
C SER A 93 27.26 15.69 3.61
N GLY A 94 27.02 16.08 4.87
CA GLY A 94 27.36 17.40 5.41
C GLY A 94 26.36 18.52 5.10
N VAL A 95 25.19 18.21 4.54
CA VAL A 95 24.15 19.21 4.24
C VAL A 95 23.32 19.52 5.49
N ASP A 96 23.03 20.80 5.75
CA ASP A 96 22.10 21.16 6.83
C ASP A 96 20.66 20.80 6.47
N VAL A 97 20.12 19.83 7.20
CA VAL A 97 18.77 19.29 6.99
C VAL A 97 17.74 19.85 7.95
N ARG A 98 18.11 20.76 8.86
CA ARG A 98 17.18 21.33 9.86
C ARG A 98 15.91 21.94 9.26
N PRO A 99 15.96 22.83 8.24
CA PRO A 99 14.75 23.43 7.69
C PRO A 99 13.89 22.37 6.98
N LEU A 100 14.51 21.52 6.17
CA LEU A 100 13.81 20.47 5.43
C LEU A 100 13.14 19.46 6.34
N ARG A 101 13.78 19.12 7.47
CA ARG A 101 13.23 18.25 8.50
C ARG A 101 11.94 18.82 9.11
N LYS A 102 11.85 20.14 9.31
CA LYS A 102 10.62 20.78 9.80
C LYS A 102 9.48 20.60 8.79
N VAL A 103 9.76 20.77 7.50
CA VAL A 103 8.77 20.57 6.43
C VAL A 103 8.27 19.12 6.39
N VAL A 104 9.19 18.14 6.44
CA VAL A 104 8.80 16.72 6.46
C VAL A 104 7.97 16.37 7.70
N LEU A 105 8.31 16.93 8.87
CA LEU A 105 7.53 16.75 10.10
C LEU A 105 6.14 17.39 10.00
N LEU A 106 6.02 18.54 9.35
CA LEU A 106 4.73 19.19 9.09
C LEU A 106 3.85 18.32 8.20
N PHE A 107 4.38 17.77 7.10
CA PHE A 107 3.63 16.85 6.25
C PHE A 107 3.28 15.55 6.97
N LEU A 108 4.20 15.00 7.77
CA LEU A 108 3.91 13.84 8.61
C LEU A 108 2.71 14.12 9.54
N ALA A 109 2.72 15.25 10.24
CA ALA A 109 1.64 15.64 11.15
C ALA A 109 0.33 15.85 10.39
N GLY A 110 0.37 16.61 9.28
CA GLY A 110 -0.79 16.89 8.44
C GLY A 110 -1.43 15.61 7.89
N ILE A 111 -0.65 14.71 7.30
CA ILE A 111 -1.16 13.42 6.80
C ILE A 111 -1.69 12.55 7.94
N THR A 112 -1.01 12.52 9.10
CA THR A 112 -1.47 11.72 10.25
C THR A 112 -2.84 12.20 10.75
N ILE A 113 -3.01 13.51 10.90
CA ILE A 113 -4.26 14.11 11.35
C ILE A 113 -5.33 13.93 10.28
N PHE A 114 -5.06 14.38 9.06
CA PHE A 114 -6.07 14.42 8.01
C PHE A 114 -6.45 13.02 7.52
N GLY A 115 -5.46 12.19 7.22
CA GLY A 115 -5.67 10.81 6.83
C GLY A 115 -6.27 9.97 7.95
N GLY A 116 -5.92 10.24 9.21
CA GLY A 116 -6.45 9.52 10.36
C GLY A 116 -7.91 9.86 10.67
N LEU A 117 -8.33 11.10 10.43
CA LEU A 117 -9.73 11.51 10.53
C LEU A 117 -10.55 10.93 9.37
N MET A 118 -10.03 10.95 8.14
CA MET A 118 -10.79 10.49 6.97
C MET A 118 -10.92 8.98 6.87
N HIS A 119 -9.82 8.24 7.08
CA HIS A 119 -9.75 6.85 6.65
C HIS A 119 -9.68 5.89 7.82
N ARG A 120 -10.66 4.99 7.83
CA ARG A 120 -10.93 4.09 8.96
C ARG A 120 -9.78 3.13 9.26
N SER A 121 -9.07 2.66 8.24
CA SER A 121 -7.94 1.73 8.38
C SER A 121 -6.56 2.40 8.22
N PHE A 122 -6.54 3.70 7.90
CA PHE A 122 -5.32 4.40 7.54
C PHE A 122 -4.34 4.50 8.70
N LEU A 123 -4.78 4.82 9.91
CA LEU A 123 -3.86 4.96 11.05
C LEU A 123 -3.09 3.67 11.35
N ILE A 124 -3.73 2.51 11.20
CA ILE A 124 -3.07 1.22 11.45
C ILE A 124 -1.97 1.01 10.39
N LEU A 125 -2.30 1.21 9.11
CA LEU A 125 -1.33 1.13 8.02
C LEU A 125 -0.21 2.16 8.16
N TRP A 126 -0.56 3.39 8.52
CA TRP A 126 0.35 4.52 8.65
C TRP A 126 1.35 4.30 9.77
N ILE A 127 0.89 3.93 10.97
CA ILE A 127 1.75 3.72 12.14
C ILE A 127 2.63 2.48 11.94
N LEU A 128 2.06 1.37 11.48
CA LEU A 128 2.81 0.16 11.16
C LEU A 128 3.87 0.45 10.10
N GLY A 129 3.49 1.18 9.06
CA GLY A 129 4.38 1.60 8.00
C GLY A 129 5.51 2.51 8.47
N LEU A 130 5.22 3.53 9.27
CA LEU A 130 6.26 4.41 9.83
C LEU A 130 7.21 3.64 10.74
N PHE A 131 6.70 2.67 11.51
CA PHE A 131 7.52 1.79 12.33
C PHE A 131 8.46 0.94 11.48
N ILE A 132 7.95 0.28 10.43
CA ILE A 132 8.75 -0.51 9.49
C ILE A 132 9.78 0.37 8.77
N GLY A 133 9.37 1.56 8.29
CA GLY A 133 10.25 2.49 7.60
C GLY A 133 11.38 2.98 8.49
N TYR A 134 11.08 3.27 9.75
CA TYR A 134 12.10 3.64 10.73
C TYR A 134 13.09 2.49 10.98
N ILE A 135 12.63 1.23 11.02
CA ILE A 135 13.50 0.05 11.11
C ILE A 135 14.41 -0.06 9.89
N ILE A 136 13.86 0.03 8.67
CA ILE A 136 14.63 -0.10 7.42
C ILE A 136 15.67 1.03 7.33
N ILE A 137 15.27 2.28 7.61
CA ILE A 137 16.18 3.43 7.64
C ILE A 137 17.30 3.20 8.66
N SER A 138 16.97 2.87 9.92
CA SER A 138 17.99 2.67 10.96
C SER A 138 18.98 1.58 10.59
N LYS A 139 18.51 0.47 10.02
CA LYS A 139 19.39 -0.61 9.53
C LYS A 139 20.24 -0.13 8.35
N SER A 140 19.68 0.63 7.41
CA SER A 140 20.42 1.14 6.25
C SER A 140 21.56 2.11 6.65
N PHE A 141 21.36 2.92 7.68
CA PHE A 141 22.36 3.90 8.14
C PHE A 141 23.24 3.42 9.31
N ARG A 142 23.25 2.11 9.66
CA ARG A 142 24.01 1.53 10.79
C ARG A 142 23.78 2.26 12.14
N GLU A 143 22.58 2.79 12.36
CA GLU A 143 22.26 3.46 13.62
C GLU A 143 21.97 2.43 14.74
N LYS A 144 22.17 2.82 16.01
CA LYS A 144 21.90 1.96 17.18
C LYS A 144 20.49 1.35 17.11
N SER A 145 20.39 0.08 17.51
CA SER A 145 19.19 -0.77 17.45
C SER A 145 17.89 0.00 17.75
N VAL A 146 16.90 -0.19 16.87
CA VAL A 146 15.56 0.39 16.94
C VAL A 146 14.73 -0.22 18.07
N PHE A 147 15.05 -1.45 18.49
CA PHE A 147 14.37 -2.16 19.57
C PHE A 147 14.81 -1.68 20.96
N THR A 148 14.80 -0.35 21.16
CA THR A 148 14.80 0.18 22.53
C THR A 148 13.37 0.21 23.01
N LEU A 149 13.12 -0.37 24.20
CA LEU A 149 11.78 -0.42 24.79
C LEU A 149 11.07 0.94 24.75
N LYS A 150 11.80 2.03 25.00
CA LYS A 150 11.32 3.41 24.91
C LYS A 150 10.72 3.77 23.54
N ARG A 151 11.36 3.38 22.43
CA ARG A 151 10.87 3.67 21.07
C ARG A 151 9.65 2.82 20.73
N ILE A 152 9.67 1.55 21.10
CA ILE A 152 8.54 0.64 20.93
C ILE A 152 7.32 1.16 21.69
N LEU A 153 7.50 1.50 22.98
CA LEU A 153 6.45 2.10 23.82
C LEU A 153 5.95 3.43 23.27
N MET A 154 6.81 4.26 22.68
CA MET A 154 6.38 5.51 22.04
C MET A 154 5.49 5.26 20.81
N PHE A 155 5.82 4.27 19.98
CA PHE A 155 4.98 3.88 18.83
C PHE A 155 3.63 3.31 19.28
N PHE A 156 3.62 2.40 20.26
CA PHE A 156 2.37 1.88 20.83
C PHE A 156 1.57 2.97 21.53
N GLY A 157 2.22 3.87 22.27
CA GLY A 157 1.58 5.02 22.91
C GLY A 157 0.93 5.96 21.90
N ALA A 158 1.59 6.26 20.78
CA ALA A 158 1.02 7.07 19.70
C ALA A 158 -0.18 6.36 19.03
N ALA A 159 -0.11 5.04 18.83
CA ALA A 159 -1.22 4.25 18.31
C ALA A 159 -2.45 4.27 19.23
N LEU A 160 -2.23 4.05 20.53
CA LEU A 160 -3.28 4.10 21.54
C LEU A 160 -3.87 5.52 21.65
N ALA A 161 -3.03 6.55 21.69
CA ALA A 161 -3.49 7.94 21.74
C ALA A 161 -4.33 8.31 20.51
N GLY A 162 -3.92 7.90 19.30
CA GLY A 162 -4.70 8.10 18.08
C GLY A 162 -6.04 7.34 18.12
N PHE A 163 -6.03 6.11 18.61
CA PHE A 163 -7.23 5.27 18.75
C PHE A 163 -8.24 5.88 19.74
N PHE A 164 -7.81 6.21 20.96
CA PHE A 164 -8.68 6.81 21.96
C PHE A 164 -9.11 8.22 21.57
N GLY A 165 -8.24 9.01 20.94
CA GLY A 165 -8.57 10.33 20.42
C GLY A 165 -9.72 10.28 19.42
N LEU A 166 -9.68 9.35 18.47
CA LEU A 166 -10.77 9.15 17.51
C LEU A 166 -12.07 8.68 18.18
N GLU A 167 -11.98 7.80 19.18
CA GLU A 167 -13.15 7.35 19.93
C GLU A 167 -13.82 8.49 20.71
N ILE A 168 -13.03 9.37 21.33
CA ILE A 168 -13.53 10.57 22.03
C ILE A 168 -14.22 11.49 21.03
N VAL A 169 -13.59 11.77 19.89
CA VAL A 169 -14.19 12.58 18.82
C VAL A 169 -15.51 11.97 18.35
N ALA A 170 -15.58 10.65 18.15
CA ALA A 170 -16.80 9.94 17.76
C ALA A 170 -17.93 10.10 18.78
N ARG A 171 -17.62 10.03 20.08
CA ARG A 171 -18.60 10.20 21.16
C ARG A 171 -19.08 11.65 21.30
N ILE A 172 -18.19 12.63 21.16
CA ILE A 172 -18.54 14.06 21.24
C ILE A 172 -19.39 14.49 20.04
N THR A 173 -18.99 14.07 18.83
CA THR A 173 -19.65 14.46 17.58
C THR A 173 -20.87 13.62 17.24
N GLY A 174 -21.08 12.49 17.92
CA GLY A 174 -22.10 11.50 17.57
C GLY A 174 -21.84 10.75 16.25
N MET A 175 -20.75 11.05 15.55
CA MET A 175 -20.44 10.45 14.25
C MET A 175 -19.78 9.08 14.44
N THR A 176 -20.56 8.02 14.22
CA THR A 176 -20.09 6.61 14.31
C THR A 176 -18.95 6.28 13.35
N ILE A 177 -18.74 7.11 12.32
CA ILE A 177 -17.64 6.97 11.35
C ILE A 177 -16.30 7.06 12.06
N PHE A 178 -16.14 7.89 13.08
CA PHE A 178 -14.85 8.07 13.77
C PHE A 178 -14.53 6.97 14.78
N SER A 179 -15.53 6.22 15.28
CA SER A 179 -15.35 5.26 16.38
C SER A 179 -14.53 4.03 15.94
N PRO A 180 -13.33 3.81 16.49
CA PRO A 180 -12.57 2.59 16.23
C PRO A 180 -13.15 1.36 16.95
N LEU A 181 -13.80 1.53 18.11
CA LEU A 181 -14.40 0.43 18.87
C LEU A 181 -15.58 -0.22 18.14
N LEU A 182 -16.48 0.59 17.57
CA LEU A 182 -17.59 0.09 16.74
C LEU A 182 -17.08 -0.73 15.53
N ARG A 183 -15.86 -0.48 15.06
CA ARG A 183 -15.27 -1.23 13.95
C ARG A 183 -14.76 -2.60 14.40
N LEU A 184 -14.09 -2.68 15.55
CA LEU A 184 -13.69 -3.96 16.13
C LEU A 184 -14.92 -4.86 16.35
N GLY A 185 -16.00 -4.30 16.90
CA GLY A 185 -17.25 -5.05 17.08
C GLY A 185 -17.86 -5.54 15.77
N ARG A 186 -17.82 -4.74 14.69
CA ARG A 186 -18.26 -5.19 13.35
C ARG A 186 -17.37 -6.29 12.79
N ILE A 187 -16.05 -6.19 12.94
CA ILE A 187 -15.14 -7.24 12.47
C ILE A 187 -15.45 -8.54 13.18
N GLU A 188 -15.56 -8.52 14.51
CA GLU A 188 -15.90 -9.70 15.30
C GLU A 188 -17.25 -10.30 14.87
N GLN A 189 -18.28 -9.46 14.72
CA GLN A 189 -19.62 -9.89 14.36
C GLN A 189 -19.70 -10.53 12.96
N TYR A 190 -19.01 -9.96 11.96
CA TYR A 190 -19.16 -10.39 10.57
C TYR A 190 -18.06 -11.37 10.11
N SER A 191 -16.84 -11.32 10.65
CA SER A 191 -15.70 -12.09 10.12
C SER A 191 -15.80 -13.60 10.34
N SER A 192 -16.36 -14.05 11.48
CA SER A 192 -16.38 -15.49 11.82
C SER A 192 -17.22 -16.32 10.84
N SER A 193 -18.38 -15.79 10.43
CA SER A 193 -19.23 -16.43 9.41
C SER A 193 -18.53 -16.44 8.04
N SER A 194 -17.90 -15.32 7.66
CA SER A 194 -17.18 -15.21 6.38
C SER A 194 -16.04 -16.21 6.28
N ILE A 195 -15.24 -16.33 7.34
CA ILE A 195 -14.07 -17.22 7.36
C ILE A 195 -14.52 -18.67 7.19
N LYS A 196 -15.56 -19.09 7.92
CA LYS A 196 -16.13 -20.44 7.79
C LYS A 196 -16.66 -20.69 6.39
N MET A 197 -17.38 -19.73 5.81
CA MET A 197 -17.91 -19.86 4.47
C MET A 197 -16.81 -20.00 3.42
N VAL A 198 -15.75 -19.18 3.49
CA VAL A 198 -14.62 -19.28 2.56
C VAL A 198 -13.87 -20.60 2.73
N LEU A 199 -13.54 -20.99 3.96
CA LEU A 199 -12.78 -22.21 4.22
C LEU A 199 -13.51 -23.48 3.78
N ASN A 200 -14.83 -23.51 3.86
CA ASN A 200 -15.63 -24.66 3.44
C ASN A 200 -15.81 -24.75 1.92
N ASN A 201 -15.53 -23.67 1.18
CA ASN A 201 -15.86 -23.57 -0.25
C ASN A 201 -14.66 -23.26 -1.15
N ILE A 202 -13.50 -22.95 -0.59
CA ILE A 202 -12.26 -22.77 -1.36
C ILE A 202 -11.83 -24.09 -2.02
N GLN A 203 -11.39 -24.01 -3.26
CA GLN A 203 -10.86 -25.15 -4.01
C GLN A 203 -9.39 -24.92 -4.38
N LEU A 204 -8.77 -25.91 -5.02
CA LEU A 204 -7.39 -25.77 -5.51
C LEU A 204 -7.26 -24.59 -6.48
N ILE A 205 -8.24 -24.44 -7.36
CA ILE A 205 -8.41 -23.32 -8.29
C ILE A 205 -9.83 -22.79 -8.06
N GLY A 206 -9.95 -21.51 -7.73
CA GLY A 206 -11.23 -20.86 -7.45
C GLY A 206 -11.93 -21.40 -6.21
N HIS A 207 -13.25 -21.50 -6.28
CA HIS A 207 -14.13 -21.91 -5.18
C HIS A 207 -15.27 -22.79 -5.72
N ASN A 208 -16.14 -23.26 -4.83
CA ASN A 208 -17.36 -23.96 -5.20
C ASN A 208 -18.36 -22.98 -5.83
N GLY A 209 -18.75 -23.19 -7.10
CA GLY A 209 -19.69 -22.31 -7.80
C GLY A 209 -21.03 -22.11 -7.08
N ALA A 210 -21.53 -23.12 -6.34
CA ALA A 210 -22.76 -22.97 -5.55
C ALA A 210 -22.62 -21.98 -4.38
N ALA A 211 -21.39 -21.64 -3.97
CA ALA A 211 -21.09 -20.67 -2.94
C ALA A 211 -20.79 -19.27 -3.51
N SER A 212 -20.77 -19.11 -4.84
CA SER A 212 -20.69 -17.80 -5.47
C SER A 212 -21.97 -17.01 -5.18
N PHE A 213 -21.84 -15.69 -5.10
CA PHE A 213 -23.00 -14.78 -5.09
C PHE A 213 -23.82 -14.90 -6.37
N TRP A 214 -23.18 -15.26 -7.50
CA TRP A 214 -23.86 -15.54 -8.76
C TRP A 214 -24.47 -16.95 -8.81
N GLY A 215 -24.30 -17.74 -7.73
CA GLY A 215 -24.75 -19.13 -7.67
C GLY A 215 -24.18 -19.96 -8.83
N THR A 216 -25.00 -20.85 -9.38
CA THR A 216 -24.61 -21.73 -10.49
C THR A 216 -24.33 -21.01 -11.81
N GLU A 217 -24.65 -19.72 -11.91
CA GLU A 217 -24.31 -18.89 -13.08
C GLU A 217 -22.88 -18.31 -12.99
N GLY A 218 -22.22 -18.47 -11.85
CA GLY A 218 -20.84 -18.08 -11.64
C GLY A 218 -19.83 -18.97 -12.38
N THR A 219 -18.68 -18.41 -12.73
CA THR A 219 -17.53 -19.15 -13.29
C THR A 219 -16.73 -19.90 -12.24
N ALA A 220 -17.04 -19.71 -10.96
CA ALA A 220 -16.36 -20.29 -9.79
C ALA A 220 -14.87 -19.94 -9.68
N PHE A 221 -14.40 -18.99 -10.48
CA PHE A 221 -13.02 -18.53 -10.56
C PHE A 221 -12.94 -17.12 -11.14
N ALA A 222 -12.16 -16.24 -10.49
CA ALA A 222 -11.91 -14.86 -10.91
C ALA A 222 -13.20 -14.09 -11.22
N GLU A 223 -14.14 -14.13 -10.28
CA GLU A 223 -15.50 -13.59 -10.40
C GLU A 223 -15.61 -12.12 -9.96
N GLY A 224 -14.51 -11.54 -9.48
CA GLY A 224 -14.41 -10.13 -9.15
C GLY A 224 -14.50 -9.82 -7.66
N TYR A 225 -14.38 -10.83 -6.80
CA TYR A 225 -14.15 -10.62 -5.36
C TYR A 225 -12.82 -9.88 -5.11
N ILE A 226 -11.82 -10.14 -5.96
CA ILE A 226 -10.58 -9.38 -6.10
C ILE A 226 -10.55 -8.79 -7.51
N THR A 227 -10.66 -7.47 -7.58
CA THR A 227 -10.75 -6.75 -8.86
C THR A 227 -9.87 -5.51 -8.86
N LEU A 228 -9.42 -5.12 -10.04
CA LEU A 228 -8.90 -3.77 -10.28
C LEU A 228 -10.04 -2.73 -10.19
N PRO A 229 -9.74 -1.42 -10.18
CA PRO A 229 -10.76 -0.38 -10.08
C PRO A 229 -11.85 -0.57 -11.12
N MET A 230 -13.12 -0.53 -10.70
CA MET A 230 -14.25 -0.69 -11.60
C MET A 230 -14.23 0.36 -12.71
N GLN A 231 -13.76 1.58 -12.43
CA GLN A 231 -13.59 2.62 -13.45
C GLN A 231 -12.65 2.17 -14.57
N LEU A 232 -11.60 1.39 -14.27
CA LEU A 232 -10.67 0.86 -15.25
C LEU A 232 -11.35 -0.21 -16.13
N ILE A 233 -12.14 -1.09 -15.51
CA ILE A 233 -12.88 -2.15 -16.22
C ILE A 233 -13.92 -1.55 -17.18
N ILE A 234 -14.70 -0.57 -16.68
CA ILE A 234 -15.70 0.15 -17.48
C ILE A 234 -15.03 0.94 -18.60
N PHE A 235 -13.92 1.64 -18.31
CA PHE A 235 -13.19 2.43 -19.30
C PHE A 235 -12.70 1.58 -20.48
N PHE A 236 -12.26 0.34 -20.23
CA PHE A 236 -11.85 -0.59 -21.28
C PHE A 236 -13.00 -1.43 -21.86
N GLY A 237 -14.24 -1.25 -21.41
CA GLY A 237 -15.40 -1.98 -21.91
C GLY A 237 -15.31 -3.49 -21.71
N LEU A 238 -14.62 -3.96 -20.66
CA LEU A 238 -14.36 -5.38 -20.45
C LEU A 238 -15.64 -6.11 -19.96
N PRO A 239 -16.00 -7.26 -20.54
CA PRO A 239 -17.25 -7.97 -20.23
C PRO A 239 -17.10 -8.84 -18.97
N PHE A 240 -16.62 -8.25 -17.87
CA PHE A 240 -16.42 -8.99 -16.61
C PHE A 240 -17.64 -8.88 -15.70
N PRO A 241 -17.95 -9.93 -14.91
CA PRO A 241 -18.90 -9.80 -13.82
C PRO A 241 -18.40 -8.72 -12.85
N LEU A 242 -19.19 -7.65 -12.71
CA LEU A 242 -18.88 -6.53 -11.82
C LEU A 242 -19.44 -6.84 -10.44
N PHE A 243 -18.59 -7.38 -9.57
CA PHE A 243 -18.95 -7.72 -8.19
C PHE A 243 -18.95 -6.49 -7.25
N CYS A 244 -18.08 -5.53 -7.54
CA CYS A 244 -17.78 -4.42 -6.63
C CYS A 244 -18.72 -3.22 -6.87
N GLY A 245 -19.93 -3.29 -6.32
CA GLY A 245 -20.90 -2.19 -6.41
C GLY A 245 -22.28 -2.51 -5.82
N VAL A 246 -22.69 -3.78 -5.83
CA VAL A 246 -23.95 -4.22 -5.21
C VAL A 246 -23.83 -4.30 -3.67
N LEU A 247 -22.59 -4.38 -3.15
CA LEU A 247 -22.29 -4.53 -1.71
C LEU A 247 -22.10 -3.23 -0.94
N VAL A 248 -22.21 -2.08 -1.59
CA VAL A 248 -22.28 -0.78 -0.89
C VAL A 248 -23.58 -0.67 -0.09
N ASN A 249 -24.64 -1.35 -0.55
CA ASN A 249 -25.97 -1.33 0.08
C ASN A 249 -26.29 -2.58 0.91
N GLN A 250 -25.71 -3.74 0.60
CA GLN A 250 -25.81 -4.96 1.41
C GLN A 250 -24.40 -5.44 1.75
N LYS A 251 -23.96 -5.25 2.99
CA LYS A 251 -22.62 -5.65 3.45
C LYS A 251 -22.47 -7.16 3.39
N ASP A 252 -22.03 -7.72 2.28
CA ASP A 252 -21.79 -9.15 2.18
C ASP A 252 -20.48 -9.54 2.87
N THR A 253 -20.50 -10.76 3.37
CA THR A 253 -19.58 -11.43 4.27
C THR A 253 -18.12 -11.39 3.77
N ILE A 254 -17.86 -11.37 2.47
CA ILE A 254 -16.49 -11.48 1.89
C ILE A 254 -15.78 -10.12 1.72
N ASP A 255 -16.51 -9.00 1.60
CA ASP A 255 -15.94 -7.81 0.93
C ASP A 255 -15.32 -6.78 1.90
N TYR A 256 -15.86 -6.65 3.13
CA TYR A 256 -15.54 -5.48 3.96
C TYR A 256 -14.57 -5.73 5.13
N MET A 257 -14.60 -6.91 5.74
CA MET A 257 -13.87 -7.21 6.99
C MET A 257 -13.10 -8.53 6.96
N LEU A 258 -13.08 -9.20 5.81
CA LEU A 258 -12.35 -10.44 5.64
C LEU A 258 -10.86 -10.14 5.38
N PRO A 259 -9.93 -10.85 6.03
CA PRO A 259 -8.52 -10.78 5.68
C PRO A 259 -8.28 -11.18 4.22
N GLY A 260 -7.42 -10.46 3.51
CA GLY A 260 -7.21 -10.64 2.08
C GLY A 260 -6.71 -12.04 1.68
N ILE A 261 -6.07 -12.79 2.57
CA ILE A 261 -5.73 -14.20 2.32
C ILE A 261 -6.97 -15.05 1.99
N PHE A 262 -8.10 -14.77 2.63
CA PHE A 262 -9.35 -15.48 2.37
C PHE A 262 -10.06 -14.91 1.14
N GLY A 263 -9.96 -13.60 0.89
CA GLY A 263 -10.49 -12.99 -0.34
C GLY A 263 -9.80 -13.54 -1.60
N TYR A 264 -8.46 -13.52 -1.63
CA TYR A 264 -7.67 -14.09 -2.72
C TYR A 264 -7.82 -15.61 -2.81
N GLY A 265 -7.88 -16.29 -1.67
CA GLY A 265 -8.12 -17.72 -1.62
C GLY A 265 -9.48 -18.08 -2.21
N PHE A 266 -10.53 -17.33 -1.89
CA PHE A 266 -11.87 -17.59 -2.43
C PHE A 266 -11.92 -17.31 -3.94
N ASP A 267 -11.41 -16.16 -4.41
CA ASP A 267 -11.54 -15.79 -5.82
C ASP A 267 -10.68 -16.63 -6.77
N PHE A 268 -9.47 -17.00 -6.33
CA PHE A 268 -8.47 -17.67 -7.19
C PHE A 268 -8.08 -19.08 -6.72
N GLY A 269 -8.56 -19.54 -5.56
CA GLY A 269 -8.22 -20.83 -4.97
C GLY A 269 -6.89 -20.84 -4.21
N TYR A 270 -6.53 -22.00 -3.67
CA TYR A 270 -5.27 -22.19 -2.95
C TYR A 270 -4.04 -21.86 -3.80
N LEU A 271 -4.05 -22.16 -5.10
CA LEU A 271 -2.94 -21.81 -5.99
C LEU A 271 -2.78 -20.29 -6.17
N GLY A 272 -3.89 -19.56 -6.27
CA GLY A 272 -3.87 -18.09 -6.31
C GLY A 272 -3.32 -17.48 -5.02
N LEU A 273 -3.71 -18.03 -3.86
CA LEU A 273 -3.18 -17.63 -2.56
C LEU A 273 -1.67 -17.89 -2.45
N VAL A 274 -1.20 -19.08 -2.85
CA VAL A 274 0.24 -19.40 -2.88
C VAL A 274 0.97 -18.44 -3.81
N GLY A 275 0.42 -18.15 -4.99
CA GLY A 275 0.96 -17.16 -5.92
C GLY A 275 1.12 -15.77 -5.30
N LEU A 276 0.10 -15.29 -4.58
CA LEU A 276 0.17 -14.03 -3.83
C LEU A 276 1.30 -14.04 -2.79
N ILE A 277 1.39 -15.09 -1.97
CA ILE A 277 2.41 -15.22 -0.92
C ILE A 277 3.82 -15.20 -1.55
N VAL A 278 4.03 -15.97 -2.61
CA VAL A 278 5.30 -16.03 -3.34
C VAL A 278 5.65 -14.65 -3.91
N PHE A 279 4.68 -13.96 -4.51
CA PHE A 279 4.87 -12.60 -5.03
C PHE A 279 5.27 -11.61 -3.92
N VAL A 280 4.56 -11.62 -2.79
CA VAL A 280 4.84 -10.72 -1.66
C VAL A 280 6.22 -10.99 -1.06
N LEU A 281 6.49 -12.24 -0.67
CA LEU A 281 7.76 -12.61 -0.05
C LEU A 281 8.93 -12.42 -1.02
N GLY A 282 8.77 -12.83 -2.28
CA GLY A 282 9.77 -12.65 -3.32
C GLY A 282 10.13 -11.18 -3.52
N THR A 283 9.12 -10.31 -3.62
CA THR A 283 9.32 -8.85 -3.76
C THR A 283 10.07 -8.25 -2.57
N ILE A 284 9.70 -8.63 -1.34
CA ILE A 284 10.35 -8.14 -0.12
C ILE A 284 11.81 -8.59 -0.07
N ILE A 285 12.08 -9.89 -0.29
CA ILE A 285 13.44 -10.45 -0.23
C ILE A 285 14.32 -9.80 -1.28
N ILE A 286 13.85 -9.70 -2.52
CA ILE A 286 14.57 -9.07 -3.63
C ILE A 286 14.87 -7.61 -3.31
N GLY A 287 13.86 -6.84 -2.88
CA GLY A 287 14.05 -5.43 -2.57
C GLY A 287 15.02 -5.20 -1.42
N LEU A 288 14.96 -5.98 -0.34
CA LEU A 288 15.92 -5.90 0.77
C LEU A 288 17.36 -6.23 0.32
N LYS A 289 17.52 -7.20 -0.58
CA LYS A 289 18.83 -7.56 -1.15
C LYS A 289 19.39 -6.42 -2.01
N ILE A 290 18.57 -5.79 -2.85
CA ILE A 290 18.99 -4.63 -3.65
C ILE A 290 19.33 -3.44 -2.74
N LEU A 291 18.54 -3.21 -1.69
CA LEU A 291 18.80 -2.13 -0.74
C LEU A 291 20.16 -2.31 -0.06
N THR A 292 20.51 -3.55 0.30
CA THR A 292 21.84 -3.90 0.83
C THR A 292 22.95 -3.57 -0.18
N MET A 293 22.77 -3.95 -1.45
CA MET A 293 23.71 -3.61 -2.52
C MET A 293 23.87 -2.09 -2.71
N TYR A 294 22.78 -1.32 -2.70
CA TYR A 294 22.84 0.14 -2.82
C TYR A 294 23.56 0.79 -1.63
N ARG A 295 23.31 0.28 -0.42
CA ARG A 295 24.01 0.71 0.78
C ARG A 295 25.52 0.44 0.69
N GLU A 296 25.94 -0.76 0.30
CA GLU A 296 27.37 -1.09 0.12
C GLU A 296 28.04 -0.14 -0.88
N LYS A 297 27.35 0.16 -2.00
CA LYS A 297 27.83 1.14 -2.97
C LYS A 297 27.97 2.54 -2.37
N ARG A 298 27.00 2.99 -1.57
CA ARG A 298 27.07 4.28 -0.85
C ARG A 298 28.23 4.31 0.13
N GLU A 299 28.42 3.25 0.91
CA GLU A 299 29.54 3.14 1.87
C GLU A 299 30.90 3.17 1.16
N ASN A 300 30.98 2.66 -0.07
CA ASN A 300 32.14 2.79 -0.98
C ASN A 300 32.19 4.14 -1.73
N ASN A 301 31.55 5.19 -1.21
CA ASN A 301 31.49 6.54 -1.77
C ASN A 301 30.85 6.69 -3.18
N ASN A 302 30.11 5.68 -3.66
CA ASN A 302 29.41 5.77 -4.94
C ASN A 302 28.07 6.50 -4.79
N LYS A 303 28.02 7.76 -5.23
CA LYS A 303 26.83 8.62 -5.14
C LYS A 303 25.75 8.33 -6.19
N LYS A 304 26.01 7.46 -7.17
CA LYS A 304 25.11 7.20 -8.32
C LYS A 304 23.76 6.64 -7.91
N TYR A 305 23.69 5.88 -6.81
CA TYR A 305 22.51 5.13 -6.40
C TYR A 305 21.74 5.76 -5.24
N LEU A 306 22.13 6.95 -4.77
CA LEU A 306 21.53 7.55 -3.57
C LEU A 306 20.03 7.80 -3.71
N GLY A 307 19.59 8.34 -4.85
CA GLY A 307 18.16 8.54 -5.09
C GLY A 307 17.39 7.22 -5.15
N ARG A 308 17.96 6.20 -5.80
CA ARG A 308 17.36 4.85 -5.89
C ARG A 308 17.29 4.16 -4.52
N GLU A 309 18.32 4.28 -3.68
CA GLU A 309 18.33 3.75 -2.31
C GLU A 309 17.17 4.34 -1.48
N VAL A 310 17.01 5.66 -1.55
CA VAL A 310 15.97 6.40 -0.83
C VAL A 310 14.58 6.01 -1.31
N LEU A 311 14.35 6.01 -2.63
CA LEU A 311 13.05 5.65 -3.22
C LEU A 311 12.68 4.20 -2.89
N LEU A 312 13.65 3.28 -3.03
CA LEU A 312 13.45 1.87 -2.71
C LEU A 312 13.13 1.66 -1.22
N THR A 313 13.73 2.44 -0.32
CA THR A 313 13.43 2.40 1.11
C THR A 313 11.96 2.75 1.38
N GLY A 314 11.46 3.83 0.78
CA GLY A 314 10.06 4.21 0.90
C GLY A 314 9.12 3.19 0.26
N ALA A 315 9.45 2.70 -0.95
CA ALA A 315 8.62 1.74 -1.68
C ALA A 315 8.50 0.41 -0.94
N LEU A 316 9.61 -0.13 -0.43
CA LEU A 316 9.63 -1.34 0.40
C LEU A 316 8.78 -1.17 1.65
N THR A 317 8.92 -0.05 2.34
CA THR A 317 8.15 0.23 3.55
C THR A 317 6.65 0.24 3.26
N ALA A 318 6.24 0.96 2.22
CA ALA A 318 4.85 1.06 1.81
C ALA A 318 4.28 -0.29 1.38
N PHE A 319 5.04 -1.06 0.59
CA PHE A 319 4.64 -2.38 0.12
C PHE A 319 4.48 -3.37 1.28
N ILE A 320 5.43 -3.43 2.22
CA ILE A 320 5.35 -4.33 3.38
C ILE A 320 4.15 -3.95 4.26
N ALA A 321 3.95 -2.65 4.54
CA ALA A 321 2.83 -2.20 5.34
C ALA A 321 1.49 -2.55 4.67
N GLN A 322 1.34 -2.25 3.38
CA GLN A 322 0.14 -2.57 2.63
C GLN A 322 -0.10 -4.08 2.51
N ALA A 323 0.95 -4.87 2.29
CA ALA A 323 0.88 -6.34 2.26
C ALA A 323 0.37 -6.90 3.59
N LEU A 324 0.93 -6.46 4.72
CA LEU A 324 0.54 -6.95 6.05
C LEU A 324 -0.92 -6.60 6.37
N ILE A 325 -1.32 -5.36 6.13
CA ILE A 325 -2.69 -4.91 6.38
C ILE A 325 -3.68 -5.60 5.43
N GLY A 326 -3.35 -5.66 4.14
CA GLY A 326 -4.17 -6.27 3.11
C GLY A 326 -4.40 -7.76 3.32
N MET A 327 -3.32 -8.51 3.54
CA MET A 327 -3.41 -9.95 3.70
C MET A 327 -4.06 -10.37 5.02
N PHE A 328 -3.73 -9.70 6.13
CA PHE A 328 -4.09 -10.20 7.47
C PHE A 328 -5.18 -9.42 8.18
N ILE A 329 -5.52 -8.20 7.75
CA ILE A 329 -6.52 -7.38 8.43
C ILE A 329 -7.73 -7.11 7.54
N PHE A 330 -7.56 -6.46 6.39
CA PHE A 330 -8.67 -6.09 5.51
C PHE A 330 -8.33 -6.23 4.03
N ASN A 331 -9.08 -7.07 3.32
CA ASN A 331 -8.92 -7.27 1.88
C ASN A 331 -9.00 -5.97 1.06
N ARG A 332 -9.77 -4.97 1.51
CA ARG A 332 -9.88 -3.65 0.86
C ARG A 332 -8.52 -2.97 0.63
N SER A 333 -7.49 -3.29 1.42
CA SER A 333 -6.14 -2.74 1.22
C SER A 333 -5.36 -3.38 0.06
N ILE A 334 -5.86 -4.45 -0.55
CA ILE A 334 -5.33 -5.11 -1.75
C ILE A 334 -6.44 -5.42 -2.78
N ASN A 335 -7.47 -4.57 -2.82
CA ASN A 335 -8.58 -4.65 -3.76
C ASN A 335 -8.87 -3.26 -4.40
N GLY A 336 -9.48 -3.22 -5.58
CA GLY A 336 -9.83 -2.00 -6.30
C GLY A 336 -8.62 -1.07 -6.53
N LEU A 337 -8.76 0.21 -6.18
CA LEU A 337 -7.67 1.20 -6.29
C LEU A 337 -6.48 0.90 -5.38
N ALA A 338 -6.71 0.23 -4.25
CA ALA A 338 -5.61 -0.19 -3.38
C ALA A 338 -4.80 -1.32 -4.03
N LEU A 339 -5.44 -2.23 -4.77
CA LEU A 339 -4.74 -3.25 -5.55
C LEU A 339 -3.82 -2.63 -6.61
N LEU A 340 -4.29 -1.61 -7.32
CA LEU A 340 -3.45 -0.89 -8.29
C LEU A 340 -2.20 -0.29 -7.61
N SER A 341 -2.39 0.32 -6.45
CA SER A 341 -1.30 0.89 -5.64
C SER A 341 -0.33 -0.21 -5.15
N PHE A 342 -0.86 -1.37 -4.76
CA PHE A 342 -0.09 -2.53 -4.31
C PHE A 342 0.81 -3.08 -5.43
N ILE A 343 0.23 -3.27 -6.62
CA ILE A 343 0.94 -3.74 -7.82
C ILE A 343 1.98 -2.71 -8.24
N PHE A 344 1.63 -1.42 -8.25
CA PHE A 344 2.57 -0.34 -8.56
C PHE A 344 3.80 -0.35 -7.63
N LEU A 345 3.59 -0.44 -6.31
CA LEU A 345 4.68 -0.50 -5.34
C LEU A 345 5.55 -1.75 -5.53
N GLY A 346 4.92 -2.92 -5.73
CA GLY A 346 5.64 -4.17 -5.98
C GLY A 346 6.48 -4.10 -7.27
N ALA A 347 5.88 -3.60 -8.35
CA ALA A 347 6.54 -3.38 -9.63
C ALA A 347 7.71 -2.37 -9.51
N LEU A 348 7.56 -1.29 -8.72
CA LEU A 348 8.62 -0.32 -8.47
C LEU A 348 9.82 -0.95 -7.76
N ILE A 349 9.57 -1.84 -6.79
CA ILE A 349 10.63 -2.58 -6.09
C ILE A 349 11.33 -3.54 -7.06
N LEU A 350 10.57 -4.38 -7.76
CA LEU A 350 11.11 -5.38 -8.68
C LEU A 350 11.84 -4.75 -9.87
N ALA A 351 11.40 -3.60 -10.36
CA ALA A 351 12.03 -2.90 -11.48
C ALA A 351 13.49 -2.50 -11.17
N ASN A 352 13.87 -2.39 -9.89
CA ASN A 352 15.26 -2.14 -9.51
C ASN A 352 16.21 -3.33 -9.78
N VAL A 353 15.68 -4.54 -10.03
CA VAL A 353 16.48 -5.71 -10.44
C VAL A 353 17.08 -5.49 -11.82
N VAL A 354 16.30 -4.88 -12.72
CA VAL A 354 16.67 -4.71 -14.11
C VAL A 354 17.44 -3.41 -14.26
N THR A 355 18.75 -3.51 -14.47
CA THR A 355 19.57 -2.37 -14.87
C THR A 355 19.93 -2.51 -16.34
N LEU A 356 19.47 -1.56 -17.16
CA LEU A 356 19.88 -1.48 -18.55
C LEU A 356 21.34 -1.03 -18.57
N LYS A 357 22.20 -1.86 -19.18
CA LYS A 357 23.62 -1.52 -19.35
C LYS A 357 23.71 -0.37 -20.34
N SER A 358 23.86 0.86 -19.84
CA SER A 358 24.11 2.01 -20.71
C SER A 358 25.39 1.76 -21.50
N ARG A 359 25.31 1.79 -22.83
CA ARG A 359 26.45 1.59 -23.74
C ARG A 359 27.52 2.70 -23.65
N THR A 360 27.33 3.71 -22.81
CA THR A 360 28.26 4.83 -22.57
C THR A 360 29.38 4.49 -21.58
N ASN A 361 30.03 3.35 -21.75
CA ASN A 361 31.33 3.04 -21.14
C ASN A 361 32.09 1.99 -21.97
N LYS A 362 32.17 2.24 -23.27
CA LYS A 362 33.20 1.68 -24.14
C LYS A 362 33.80 2.86 -24.91
N ASN A 363 35.04 3.20 -24.56
CA ASN A 363 35.94 4.16 -25.22
C ASN A 363 35.49 5.62 -24.96
N ILE A 364 36.23 6.47 -24.25
CA ILE A 364 37.64 6.86 -24.38
C ILE A 364 38.19 7.24 -23.00
#